data_AF-A0A6J2U8L4-F1
#
_entry.id   AF-A0A6J2U8L4-F1
#
_cell.length_a   1.000
_cell.length_b   1.000
_cell.length_c   1.000
_cell.angle_alpha   90.00
_cell.angle_beta   90.00
_cell.angle_gamma   90.00
#
_symmetry.space_group_name_H-M   'P 1'
#
loop_
_entity.id
_entity.type
_entity.pdbx_description
1 polymer ?
#
loop_
_entity_poly.entity_id
_entity_poly.type
_entity_poly.pdbx_seq_one_letter_code
_entity_poly.pdbx_strand_id
1 'polypeptide(L)'
;MKRDVSTSTIGRDEARRPLMEAYMFQRRVLLGCSVLKVVSLLIWILAITTDHWIIISGGAGIFIPESRRFFMSSHSGLWRHCRNTIVPNALSNAQVIRNFTSMSYTSQALINDAKRNLSNTDFIKHFSEEKLDESETFTEQARRRMFAHWARGDEQDFQTFRSAFQNLVMSTEASEREMIPINAKPIHVDPLDVHFARLTFGEALQRVKYNNSYSYYVIPEVAQQAIFSNWTEYPLVVRLLGTYIRDIGIPAYVLNEGRVILTLVPPLPPNKPGQTAYYSYIPNQRCKYIDMFPNSHTLRNEPGFDDELMDYIRTQASFACITVFVMSLGAVFSFYTFMNPRYMFKRLAGGIHLVAAATALVVIQVLFSSVDYTRENLFYAYPDGAELIYGYGVYLAWFTFVVNIVCGLMFLWYSGKKKGAKAPNDEVAMADEPTIMGR
;
A
#
# COMPACT_ATOMS: atom_id res chain seq x y z
N MET A 1 18.06 56.22 -72.26
CA MET A 1 18.23 54.81 -71.83
C MET A 1 17.72 54.70 -70.39
N LYS A 2 16.40 54.53 -70.22
CA LYS A 2 15.79 54.27 -68.90
C LYS A 2 16.14 52.82 -68.55
N ARG A 3 16.80 52.63 -67.41
CA ARG A 3 17.08 51.31 -66.84
C ARG A 3 15.75 50.76 -66.35
N ASP A 4 15.23 49.74 -67.02
CA ASP A 4 14.12 48.96 -66.50
C ASP A 4 14.60 48.27 -65.22
N VAL A 5 14.26 48.88 -64.08
CA VAL A 5 14.44 48.26 -62.78
C VAL A 5 13.50 47.06 -62.75
N SER A 6 14.08 45.87 -62.79
CA SER A 6 13.42 44.57 -62.81
C SER A 6 12.20 44.53 -61.89
N THR A 7 11.00 44.64 -62.50
CA THR A 7 9.69 44.56 -61.85
C THR A 7 9.41 43.17 -61.25
N SER A 8 10.34 42.21 -61.43
CA SER A 8 10.19 40.81 -61.03
C SER A 8 10.51 40.54 -59.55
N THR A 9 11.36 41.35 -58.92
CA THR A 9 11.72 41.19 -57.49
C THR A 9 10.73 41.91 -56.57
N ILE A 10 10.38 43.17 -56.90
CA ILE A 10 9.44 43.98 -56.10
C ILE A 10 8.04 43.33 -56.01
N GLY A 11 7.49 42.83 -57.12
CA GLY A 11 6.19 42.15 -57.11
C GLY A 11 6.20 40.78 -56.41
N ARG A 12 7.36 40.11 -56.36
CA ARG A 12 7.54 38.82 -55.68
C ARG A 12 7.62 39.00 -54.16
N ASP A 13 8.22 40.09 -53.69
CA ASP A 13 8.29 40.43 -52.27
C ASP A 13 6.92 40.85 -51.73
N GLU A 14 6.14 41.58 -52.52
CA GLU A 14 4.78 41.99 -52.13
C GLU A 14 3.82 40.79 -52.01
N ALA A 15 3.92 39.81 -52.91
CA ALA A 15 3.16 38.56 -52.84
C ALA A 15 3.56 37.64 -51.66
N ARG A 16 4.77 37.79 -51.11
CA ARG A 16 5.29 36.97 -50.00
C ARG A 16 4.95 37.51 -48.61
N ARG A 17 4.57 38.78 -48.48
CA ARG A 17 4.19 39.41 -47.19
C ARG A 17 3.14 38.62 -46.39
N PRO A 18 1.96 38.27 -46.94
CA PRO A 18 0.95 37.53 -46.16
C PRO A 18 1.43 36.12 -45.76
N LEU A 19 2.29 35.52 -46.58
CA LEU A 19 2.87 34.21 -46.33
C LEU A 19 3.93 34.26 -45.22
N MET A 20 4.68 35.35 -45.14
CA MET A 20 5.65 35.63 -44.08
C MET A 20 4.96 35.92 -42.74
N GLU A 21 3.87 36.69 -42.73
CA GLU A 21 3.05 36.92 -41.54
C GLU A 21 2.47 35.61 -40.99
N ALA A 22 1.89 34.79 -41.85
CA ALA A 22 1.39 33.46 -41.48
C ALA A 22 2.52 32.56 -40.94
N TYR A 23 3.71 32.61 -41.54
CA TYR A 23 4.87 31.85 -41.07
C TYR A 23 5.37 32.32 -39.70
N MET A 24 5.42 33.63 -39.45
CA MET A 24 5.83 34.19 -38.16
C MET A 24 4.80 33.85 -37.07
N PHE A 25 3.50 33.87 -37.39
CA PHE A 25 2.45 33.40 -36.48
C PHE A 25 2.64 31.91 -36.13
N GLN A 26 2.84 31.05 -37.14
CA GLN A 26 3.15 29.63 -36.94
C GLN A 26 4.35 29.43 -36.02
N ARG A 27 5.43 30.18 -36.24
CA ARG A 27 6.65 30.08 -35.43
C ARG A 27 6.41 30.49 -33.97
N ARG A 28 5.58 31.52 -33.73
CA ARG A 28 5.19 31.93 -32.36
C ARG A 28 4.36 30.86 -31.66
N VAL A 29 3.39 30.26 -32.34
CA VAL A 29 2.57 29.17 -31.79
C VAL A 29 3.44 27.95 -31.46
N LEU A 30 4.33 27.56 -32.37
CA LEU A 30 5.25 26.44 -32.12
C LEU A 30 6.25 26.76 -31.00
N LEU A 31 6.69 28.01 -30.87
CA LEU A 31 7.57 28.42 -29.77
C LEU A 31 6.85 28.31 -28.42
N GLY A 32 5.60 28.78 -28.37
CA GLY A 32 4.72 28.59 -27.22
C GLY A 32 4.56 27.10 -26.86
N CYS A 33 4.35 26.24 -27.87
CA CYS A 33 4.32 24.79 -27.67
C CYS A 33 5.64 24.27 -27.09
N SER A 34 6.81 24.65 -27.65
CA SER A 34 8.12 24.19 -27.16
C SER A 34 8.38 24.59 -25.71
N VAL A 35 8.03 25.81 -25.32
CA VAL A 35 8.13 26.27 -23.91
C VAL A 35 7.17 25.47 -23.03
N LEU A 36 5.92 25.32 -23.47
CA LEU A 36 4.91 24.55 -22.74
C LEU A 36 5.31 23.07 -22.57
N LYS A 37 6.04 22.50 -23.53
CA LYS A 37 6.60 21.14 -23.42
C LYS A 37 7.64 21.00 -22.32
N VAL A 38 8.50 22.01 -22.13
CA VAL A 38 9.47 22.03 -21.02
C VAL A 38 8.74 22.14 -19.68
N VAL A 39 7.74 23.02 -19.60
CA VAL A 39 6.89 23.14 -18.40
C VAL A 39 6.17 21.82 -18.10
N SER A 40 5.62 21.17 -19.12
CA SER A 40 4.97 19.86 -19.00
C SER A 40 5.94 18.76 -18.55
N LEU A 41 7.20 18.78 -19.02
CA LEU A 41 8.22 17.84 -18.54
C LEU A 41 8.51 18.04 -17.05
N LEU A 42 8.65 19.29 -16.60
CA LEU A 42 8.85 19.58 -15.18
C LEU A 42 7.64 19.15 -14.34
N ILE A 43 6.42 19.42 -14.82
CA ILE A 43 5.18 18.99 -14.16
C ILE A 43 5.09 17.47 -14.11
N TRP A 44 5.47 16.75 -15.17
CA TRP A 44 5.51 15.29 -15.16
C TRP A 44 6.50 14.76 -14.12
N ILE A 45 7.69 15.35 -14.03
CA ILE A 45 8.68 15.01 -13.01
C ILE A 45 8.10 15.24 -11.59
N LEU A 46 7.43 16.37 -11.36
CA LEU A 46 6.74 16.64 -10.09
C LEU A 46 5.59 15.67 -9.81
N ALA A 47 4.87 15.25 -10.85
CA ALA A 47 3.82 14.26 -10.72
C ALA A 47 4.41 12.92 -10.27
N ILE A 48 5.46 12.41 -10.92
CA ILE A 48 6.03 11.10 -10.56
C ILE A 48 6.76 11.09 -9.22
N THR A 49 7.26 12.24 -8.74
CA THR A 49 7.94 12.34 -7.44
C THR A 49 6.99 12.58 -6.27
N THR A 50 5.71 12.89 -6.50
CA THR A 50 4.76 13.07 -5.41
C THR A 50 4.28 11.74 -4.81
N ASP A 51 4.07 11.77 -3.49
CA ASP A 51 3.50 10.69 -2.68
C ASP A 51 1.95 10.68 -2.67
N HIS A 52 1.30 11.56 -3.44
CA HIS A 52 -0.16 11.76 -3.39
C HIS A 52 -0.81 11.53 -4.76
N TRP A 53 -0.71 10.30 -5.25
CA TRP A 53 -1.50 9.84 -6.39
C TRP A 53 -2.83 9.28 -5.93
N ILE A 54 -2.77 8.43 -4.90
CA ILE A 54 -3.92 7.79 -4.29
C ILE A 54 -3.97 8.21 -2.82
N ILE A 55 -5.14 8.63 -2.36
CA ILE A 55 -5.41 8.95 -0.96
C ILE A 55 -6.58 8.08 -0.51
N ILE A 56 -6.40 7.31 0.55
CA ILE A 56 -7.44 6.49 1.15
C ILE A 56 -7.75 7.11 2.51
N SER A 57 -9.01 7.50 2.72
CA SER A 57 -9.48 8.10 3.96
C SER A 57 -10.30 7.09 4.75
N GLY A 58 -9.99 6.92 6.03
CA GLY A 58 -10.77 6.13 6.98
C GLY A 58 -11.81 6.94 7.75
N GLY A 59 -12.05 8.21 7.37
CA GLY A 59 -13.01 9.09 8.05
C GLY A 59 -12.65 9.32 9.53
N ALA A 60 -13.56 8.97 10.44
CA ALA A 60 -13.35 9.07 11.89
C ALA A 60 -12.39 7.99 12.44
N GLY A 61 -12.04 6.98 11.63
CA GLY A 61 -11.14 5.91 12.00
C GLY A 61 -11.75 4.53 11.84
N ILE A 62 -11.12 3.69 11.03
CA ILE A 62 -11.54 2.29 10.85
C ILE A 62 -10.65 1.40 11.71
N PHE A 63 -11.24 0.64 12.64
CA PHE A 63 -10.48 -0.25 13.50
C PHE A 63 -10.05 -1.51 12.73
N ILE A 64 -8.75 -1.79 12.71
CA ILE A 64 -8.17 -2.99 12.09
C ILE A 64 -7.86 -3.99 13.21
N PRO A 65 -8.59 -5.12 13.33
CA PRO A 65 -8.44 -6.06 14.43
C PRO A 65 -7.03 -6.67 14.53
N GLU A 66 -6.45 -7.00 13.38
CA GLU A 66 -5.13 -7.66 13.29
C GLU A 66 -4.00 -6.78 13.84
N SER A 67 -3.98 -5.50 13.44
CA SER A 67 -2.95 -4.55 13.87
C SER A 67 -3.30 -3.85 15.20
N ARG A 68 -4.57 -3.92 15.62
CA ARG A 68 -5.16 -3.18 16.74
C ARG A 68 -4.97 -1.69 16.67
N ARG A 69 -5.18 -1.13 15.49
CA ARG A 69 -5.02 0.31 15.23
C ARG A 69 -6.22 0.81 14.49
N PHE A 70 -6.53 2.07 14.73
CA PHE A 70 -7.43 2.80 13.86
C PHE A 70 -6.66 3.30 12.64
N PHE A 71 -7.12 2.92 11.47
CA PHE A 71 -6.69 3.48 10.22
C PHE A 71 -7.37 4.85 10.02
N MET A 72 -6.56 5.90 9.92
CA MET A 72 -7.04 7.28 9.71
C MET A 72 -7.01 7.64 8.24
N SER A 73 -5.82 7.52 7.63
CA SER A 73 -5.61 7.81 6.23
C SER A 73 -4.35 7.14 5.73
N SER A 74 -4.28 6.89 4.43
CA SER A 74 -3.02 6.60 3.74
C SER A 74 -2.95 7.42 2.46
N HIS A 75 -1.72 7.70 2.05
CA HIS A 75 -1.44 8.24 0.74
C HIS A 75 -0.30 7.45 0.10
N SER A 76 -0.43 7.23 -1.20
CA SER A 76 0.53 6.48 -1.99
C SER A 76 0.89 7.27 -3.23
N GLY A 77 2.20 7.36 -3.48
CA GLY A 77 2.77 7.74 -4.75
C GLY A 77 3.36 6.55 -5.48
N LEU A 78 4.18 6.84 -6.48
CA LEU A 78 4.87 5.83 -7.28
C LEU A 78 6.01 5.13 -6.52
N TRP A 79 6.72 5.87 -5.66
CA TRP A 79 7.94 5.40 -4.99
C TRP A 79 7.78 5.15 -3.50
N ARG A 80 6.79 5.79 -2.88
CA ARG A 80 6.64 5.83 -1.43
C ARG A 80 5.17 5.75 -1.06
N HIS A 81 4.92 4.98 0.00
CA HIS A 81 3.62 4.83 0.61
C HIS A 81 3.69 5.28 2.07
N CYS A 82 2.69 6.03 2.51
CA CYS A 82 2.57 6.52 3.88
C CYS A 82 1.22 6.15 4.47
N ARG A 83 1.23 5.59 5.67
CA ARG A 83 0.04 5.18 6.41
C ARG A 83 -0.01 5.89 7.76
N ASN A 84 -1.12 6.58 8.01
CA ASN A 84 -1.42 7.23 9.27
C ASN A 84 -2.38 6.35 10.06
N THR A 85 -1.91 5.90 11.23
CA THR A 85 -2.69 5.06 12.13
C THR A 85 -2.68 5.65 13.53
N ILE A 86 -3.70 5.35 14.33
CA ILE A 86 -3.76 5.68 15.74
C ILE A 86 -3.79 4.39 16.54
N VAL A 87 -2.88 4.26 17.51
CA VAL A 87 -2.82 3.12 18.41
C VAL A 87 -3.59 3.46 19.69
N PRO A 88 -4.70 2.75 19.99
CA PRO A 88 -5.40 2.89 21.27
C PRO A 88 -4.67 2.08 22.35
N ASN A 89 -4.12 2.78 23.35
CA ASN A 89 -3.51 2.15 24.52
C ASN A 89 -4.43 2.30 25.72
N ALA A 90 -4.95 1.19 26.23
CA ALA A 90 -5.74 1.20 27.46
C ALA A 90 -4.87 1.66 28.64
N LEU A 91 -5.38 2.58 29.44
CA LEU A 91 -4.69 3.05 30.64
C LEU A 91 -4.66 1.94 31.70
N SER A 92 -3.63 1.93 32.56
CA SER A 92 -3.43 0.90 33.57
C SER A 92 -4.50 0.90 34.67
N ASN A 93 -5.10 2.06 34.94
CA ASN A 93 -6.18 2.26 35.91
C ASN A 93 -7.58 1.99 35.34
N ALA A 94 -7.70 1.83 34.02
CA ALA A 94 -9.00 1.64 33.36
C ALA A 94 -9.41 0.16 33.38
N GLN A 95 -10.63 -0.12 33.82
CA GLN A 95 -11.23 -1.44 33.71
C GLN A 95 -11.69 -1.67 32.27
N VAL A 96 -10.80 -2.28 31.48
CA VAL A 96 -11.01 -2.51 30.05
C VAL A 96 -10.78 -3.97 29.75
N ILE A 97 -11.64 -4.54 28.93
CA ILE A 97 -11.50 -5.90 28.42
C ILE A 97 -10.49 -5.91 27.28
N ARG A 98 -9.56 -6.85 27.35
CA ARG A 98 -8.46 -6.96 26.40
C ARG A 98 -8.48 -8.35 25.76
N ASN A 99 -8.05 -8.47 24.51
CA ASN A 99 -7.80 -9.79 23.96
C ASN A 99 -6.45 -10.32 24.51
N PHE A 100 -6.36 -11.61 24.79
CA PHE A 100 -5.19 -12.23 25.41
C PHE A 100 -3.87 -11.98 24.68
N THR A 101 -3.89 -11.87 23.34
CA THR A 101 -2.65 -11.60 22.59
C THR A 101 -2.10 -10.19 22.83
N SER A 102 -2.82 -9.31 23.56
CA SER A 102 -2.31 -7.99 23.99
C SER A 102 -1.26 -8.07 25.09
N MET A 103 -1.22 -9.18 25.84
CA MET A 103 -0.18 -9.44 26.83
C MET A 103 1.11 -9.97 26.18
N SER A 104 0.99 -10.55 24.98
CA SER A 104 2.06 -11.33 24.37
C SER A 104 3.09 -10.47 23.64
N TYR A 105 4.32 -10.95 23.57
CA TYR A 105 5.33 -10.31 22.72
C TYR A 105 4.98 -10.49 21.25
N THR A 106 5.11 -9.41 20.48
CA THR A 106 4.93 -9.43 19.03
C THR A 106 6.24 -9.48 18.27
N SER A 107 7.37 -9.11 18.92
CA SER A 107 8.70 -9.12 18.30
C SER A 107 9.34 -10.50 18.41
N GLN A 108 9.78 -11.06 17.29
CA GLN A 108 10.43 -12.38 17.25
C GLN A 108 11.69 -12.44 18.12
N ALA A 109 12.48 -11.36 18.18
CA ALA A 109 13.66 -11.29 19.03
C ALA A 109 13.29 -11.43 20.52
N LEU A 110 12.28 -10.69 20.98
CA LEU A 110 11.80 -10.77 22.37
C LEU A 110 11.20 -12.14 22.70
N ILE A 111 10.52 -12.77 21.73
CA ILE A 111 9.98 -14.12 21.89
C ILE A 111 11.12 -15.12 22.09
N ASN A 112 12.14 -15.08 21.22
CA ASN A 112 13.29 -15.99 21.30
C ASN A 112 14.08 -15.81 22.61
N ASP A 113 14.31 -14.56 23.02
CA ASP A 113 14.99 -14.25 24.29
C ASP A 113 14.18 -14.74 25.50
N ALA A 114 12.85 -14.54 25.47
CA ALA A 114 11.97 -15.02 26.53
C ALA A 114 11.93 -16.55 26.59
N LYS A 115 11.89 -17.25 25.44
CA LYS A 115 11.96 -18.72 25.40
C LYS A 115 13.28 -19.23 25.98
N ARG A 116 14.41 -18.62 25.61
CA ARG A 116 15.75 -18.98 26.13
C ARG A 116 15.88 -18.76 27.64
N ASN A 117 15.29 -17.69 28.16
CA ASN A 117 15.27 -17.45 29.61
C ASN A 117 14.36 -18.46 30.32
N LEU A 118 13.21 -18.76 29.73
CA LEU A 118 12.23 -19.69 30.27
C LEU A 118 12.77 -21.14 30.31
N SER A 119 13.46 -21.59 29.26
CA SER A 119 14.02 -22.95 29.17
C SER A 119 15.01 -23.28 30.30
N ASN A 120 15.66 -22.26 30.87
CA ASN A 120 16.64 -22.43 31.94
C ASN A 120 16.03 -22.49 33.34
N THR A 121 14.73 -22.19 33.49
CA THR A 121 14.05 -22.18 34.78
C THR A 121 13.77 -23.59 35.31
N ASP A 122 13.84 -23.76 36.63
CA ASP A 122 13.74 -25.08 37.26
C ASP A 122 12.36 -25.72 37.09
N PHE A 123 11.29 -24.92 37.08
CA PHE A 123 9.94 -25.45 36.90
C PHE A 123 9.72 -26.01 35.49
N ILE A 124 10.35 -25.45 34.45
CA ILE A 124 10.26 -25.99 33.08
C ILE A 124 10.97 -27.33 32.98
N LYS A 125 12.11 -27.48 33.66
CA LYS A 125 12.81 -28.78 33.76
C LYS A 125 11.93 -29.81 34.46
N HIS A 126 11.38 -29.44 35.61
CA HIS A 126 10.45 -30.29 36.37
C HIS A 126 9.24 -30.71 35.52
N PHE A 127 8.61 -29.76 34.83
CA PHE A 127 7.48 -30.04 33.95
C PHE A 127 7.87 -31.00 32.82
N SER A 128 9.06 -30.88 32.22
CA SER A 128 9.48 -31.79 31.15
C SER A 128 9.71 -33.24 31.61
N GLU A 129 9.98 -33.46 32.90
CA GLU A 129 10.30 -34.76 33.49
C GLU A 129 9.10 -35.39 34.25
N GLU A 130 7.98 -34.69 34.33
CA GLU A 130 6.78 -35.14 35.04
C GLU A 130 6.23 -36.43 34.41
N LYS A 131 5.88 -37.41 35.27
CA LYS A 131 5.28 -38.67 34.81
C LYS A 131 3.86 -38.41 34.35
N LEU A 132 3.48 -39.03 33.23
CA LEU A 132 2.13 -38.95 32.70
C LEU A 132 1.28 -40.05 33.32
N ASP A 133 0.12 -39.68 33.84
CA ASP A 133 -0.92 -40.63 34.19
C ASP A 133 -1.57 -41.20 32.92
N GLU A 134 -1.82 -42.51 32.91
CA GLU A 134 -2.58 -43.18 31.85
C GLU A 134 -4.07 -42.80 31.96
N SER A 135 -4.45 -41.69 31.33
CA SER A 135 -5.84 -41.22 31.26
C SER A 135 -6.27 -41.06 29.81
N GLU A 136 -7.56 -41.31 29.55
CA GLU A 136 -8.21 -41.04 28.26
C GLU A 136 -8.37 -39.54 27.99
N THR A 137 -8.18 -38.69 29.01
CA THR A 137 -8.31 -37.23 28.90
C THR A 137 -6.94 -36.54 28.86
N PHE A 138 -6.87 -35.38 28.21
CA PHE A 138 -5.64 -34.59 28.19
C PHE A 138 -5.37 -33.95 29.56
N THR A 139 -4.58 -34.65 30.37
CA THR A 139 -4.33 -34.32 31.78
C THR A 139 -3.54 -33.03 31.96
N GLU A 140 -3.59 -32.49 33.17
CA GLU A 140 -2.83 -31.31 33.57
C GLU A 140 -1.31 -31.49 33.42
N GLN A 141 -0.81 -32.69 33.72
CA GLN A 141 0.60 -33.07 33.51
C GLN A 141 0.97 -33.02 32.02
N ALA A 142 0.07 -33.50 31.15
CA ALA A 142 0.27 -33.43 29.70
C ALA A 142 0.34 -31.97 29.20
N ARG A 143 -0.51 -31.07 29.72
CA ARG A 143 -0.45 -29.62 29.40
C ARG A 143 0.89 -29.00 29.81
N ARG A 144 1.37 -29.31 31.01
CA ARG A 144 2.67 -28.84 31.53
C ARG A 144 3.83 -29.34 30.67
N ARG A 145 3.84 -30.62 30.32
CA ARG A 145 4.85 -31.22 29.43
C ARG A 145 4.83 -30.61 28.04
N MET A 146 3.64 -30.47 27.45
CA MET A 146 3.48 -29.84 26.14
C MET A 146 4.07 -28.43 26.12
N PHE A 147 3.76 -27.62 27.14
CA PHE A 147 4.32 -26.28 27.27
C PHE A 147 5.84 -26.28 27.52
N ALA A 148 6.34 -27.20 28.35
CA ALA A 148 7.76 -27.29 28.66
C ALA A 148 8.62 -27.65 27.44
N HIS A 149 8.19 -28.65 26.65
CA HIS A 149 8.88 -29.01 25.40
C HIS A 149 8.82 -27.89 24.37
N TRP A 150 7.67 -27.20 24.24
CA TRP A 150 7.57 -26.01 23.40
C TRP A 150 8.53 -24.90 23.82
N ALA A 151 8.64 -24.62 25.13
CA ALA A 151 9.50 -23.58 25.67
C ALA A 151 11.00 -23.92 25.48
N ARG A 152 11.37 -25.20 25.62
CA ARG A 152 12.74 -25.70 25.41
C ARG A 152 13.16 -25.78 23.94
N GLY A 153 12.18 -25.83 23.02
CA GLY A 153 12.44 -26.02 21.60
C GLY A 153 12.63 -27.49 21.21
N ASP A 154 12.11 -28.41 22.01
CA ASP A 154 12.12 -29.85 21.75
C ASP A 154 10.97 -30.19 20.78
N GLU A 155 11.21 -29.96 19.48
CA GLU A 155 10.15 -29.98 18.45
C GLU A 155 9.44 -31.34 18.34
N GLN A 156 10.17 -32.46 18.42
CA GLN A 156 9.59 -33.80 18.27
C GLN A 156 8.60 -34.13 19.39
N ASP A 157 8.99 -33.85 20.63
CA ASP A 157 8.13 -34.09 21.79
C ASP A 157 6.94 -33.13 21.78
N PHE A 158 7.17 -31.85 21.46
CA PHE A 158 6.09 -30.88 21.32
C PHE A 158 5.05 -31.30 20.29
N GLN A 159 5.46 -31.75 19.10
CA GLN A 159 4.54 -32.22 18.06
C GLN A 159 3.79 -33.49 18.47
N THR A 160 4.41 -34.37 19.26
CA THR A 160 3.74 -35.55 19.83
C THR A 160 2.62 -35.14 20.77
N PHE A 161 2.88 -34.23 21.71
CA PHE A 161 1.85 -33.72 22.61
C PHE A 161 0.79 -32.88 21.89
N ARG A 162 1.19 -32.09 20.89
CA ARG A 162 0.29 -31.26 20.08
C ARG A 162 -0.69 -32.13 19.29
N SER A 163 -0.23 -33.20 18.65
CA SER A 163 -1.10 -34.12 17.93
C SER A 163 -2.04 -34.87 18.88
N ALA A 164 -1.57 -35.27 20.06
CA ALA A 164 -2.43 -35.81 21.10
C ALA A 164 -3.50 -34.80 21.56
N PHE A 165 -3.14 -33.53 21.79
CA PHE A 165 -4.08 -32.47 22.13
C PHE A 165 -5.10 -32.21 21.01
N GLN A 166 -4.66 -32.19 19.75
CA GLN A 166 -5.54 -32.05 18.59
C GLN A 166 -6.55 -33.18 18.52
N ASN A 167 -6.10 -34.42 18.72
CA ASN A 167 -6.95 -35.61 18.63
C ASN A 167 -7.91 -35.77 19.80
N LEU A 168 -7.53 -35.35 21.02
CA LEU A 168 -8.33 -35.55 22.23
C LEU A 168 -9.21 -34.35 22.59
N VAL A 169 -8.81 -33.14 22.20
CA VAL A 169 -9.49 -31.89 22.61
C VAL A 169 -10.08 -31.16 21.41
N MET A 170 -9.27 -30.90 20.38
CA MET A 170 -9.68 -30.03 19.26
C MET A 170 -10.64 -30.72 18.28
N SER A 171 -10.57 -32.04 18.15
CA SER A 171 -11.44 -32.87 17.29
C SER A 171 -12.86 -33.05 17.83
N THR A 172 -13.14 -32.58 19.05
CA THR A 172 -14.48 -32.70 19.64
C THR A 172 -15.44 -31.72 18.96
N GLU A 173 -16.71 -32.14 18.79
CA GLU A 173 -17.72 -31.30 18.11
C GLU A 173 -17.91 -29.93 18.79
N ALA A 174 -17.75 -29.87 20.12
CA ALA A 174 -17.79 -28.62 20.88
C ALA A 174 -16.64 -27.68 20.47
N SER A 175 -15.39 -28.16 20.48
CA SER A 175 -14.22 -27.39 20.08
C SER A 175 -14.27 -26.96 18.61
N GLU A 176 -14.74 -27.83 17.70
CA GLU A 176 -14.87 -27.47 16.28
C GLU A 176 -15.87 -26.32 16.07
N ARG A 177 -16.99 -26.32 16.80
CA ARG A 177 -17.98 -25.23 16.73
C ARG A 177 -17.43 -23.89 17.21
N GLU A 178 -16.48 -23.90 18.14
CA GLU A 178 -15.80 -22.70 18.64
C GLU A 178 -14.68 -22.20 17.73
N MET A 179 -14.10 -23.07 16.91
CA MET A 179 -12.97 -22.73 16.03
C MET A 179 -13.37 -22.39 14.60
N ILE A 180 -14.51 -22.90 14.11
CA ILE A 180 -14.92 -22.75 12.71
C ILE A 180 -15.99 -21.66 12.59
N PRO A 181 -15.64 -20.45 12.12
CA PRO A 181 -16.60 -19.38 11.93
C PRO A 181 -17.50 -19.64 10.72
N ILE A 182 -18.74 -19.13 10.79
CA ILE A 182 -19.56 -18.93 9.60
C ILE A 182 -19.09 -17.65 8.91
N ASN A 183 -19.15 -17.61 7.57
CA ASN A 183 -18.89 -16.42 6.77
C ASN A 183 -19.97 -15.34 7.03
N ALA A 184 -19.82 -14.62 8.14
CA ALA A 184 -20.66 -13.51 8.57
C ALA A 184 -19.78 -12.36 9.06
N LYS A 185 -20.31 -11.14 8.99
CA LYS A 185 -19.58 -9.94 9.43
C LYS A 185 -19.29 -10.02 10.94
N PRO A 186 -18.06 -9.72 11.40
CA PRO A 186 -17.74 -9.74 12.82
C PRO A 186 -18.63 -8.79 13.63
N ILE A 187 -18.99 -9.22 14.84
CA ILE A 187 -19.77 -8.41 15.79
C ILE A 187 -18.79 -7.63 16.65
N HIS A 188 -19.01 -6.31 16.72
CA HIS A 188 -18.20 -5.42 17.55
C HIS A 188 -18.73 -5.40 18.98
N VAL A 189 -17.83 -5.63 19.94
CA VAL A 189 -18.14 -5.55 21.37
C VAL A 189 -17.34 -4.41 21.97
N ASP A 190 -18.02 -3.55 22.72
CA ASP A 190 -17.37 -2.45 23.45
C ASP A 190 -16.55 -3.02 24.61
N PRO A 191 -15.22 -2.80 24.64
CA PRO A 191 -14.35 -3.28 25.71
C PRO A 191 -14.56 -2.57 27.05
N LEU A 192 -15.34 -1.49 27.11
CA LEU A 192 -15.69 -0.77 28.34
C LEU A 192 -16.90 -1.37 29.07
N ASP A 193 -17.79 -2.07 28.35
CA ASP A 193 -18.98 -2.69 28.95
C ASP A 193 -18.68 -4.12 29.42
N VAL A 194 -18.13 -4.23 30.63
CA VAL A 194 -17.80 -5.53 31.26
C VAL A 194 -19.04 -6.39 31.48
N HIS A 195 -20.21 -5.80 31.72
CA HIS A 195 -21.43 -6.55 31.98
C HIS A 195 -21.92 -7.22 30.70
N PHE A 196 -22.08 -6.44 29.62
CA PHE A 196 -22.48 -6.95 28.32
C PHE A 196 -21.48 -7.96 27.75
N ALA A 197 -20.19 -7.68 27.90
CA ALA A 197 -19.15 -8.60 27.45
C ALA A 197 -19.14 -9.91 28.24
N ARG A 198 -19.46 -9.90 29.54
CA ARG A 198 -19.60 -11.15 30.32
C ARG A 198 -20.76 -12.01 29.81
N LEU A 199 -21.87 -11.39 29.40
CA LEU A 199 -22.99 -12.09 28.78
C LEU A 199 -22.64 -12.63 27.38
N THR A 200 -21.77 -11.94 26.65
CA THR A 200 -21.44 -12.27 25.26
C THR A 200 -20.30 -13.28 25.13
N PHE A 201 -19.25 -13.15 25.95
CA PHE A 201 -18.06 -14.02 25.92
C PHE A 201 -18.14 -15.20 26.87
N GLY A 202 -19.07 -15.22 27.84
CA GLY A 202 -19.25 -16.36 28.75
C GLY A 202 -17.97 -16.74 29.50
N GLU A 203 -17.57 -18.01 29.39
CA GLU A 203 -16.39 -18.56 30.06
C GLU A 203 -15.06 -18.15 29.39
N ALA A 204 -15.13 -17.63 28.16
CA ALA A 204 -13.96 -17.05 27.48
C ALA A 204 -13.45 -15.77 28.17
N LEU A 205 -14.26 -15.11 29.00
CA LEU A 205 -13.86 -13.91 29.73
C LEU A 205 -13.22 -14.27 31.08
N GLN A 206 -11.88 -14.18 31.15
CA GLN A 206 -11.10 -14.53 32.32
C GLN A 206 -10.49 -13.29 33.00
N ARG A 207 -10.43 -13.31 34.34
CA ARG A 207 -9.76 -12.25 35.11
C ARG A 207 -8.33 -12.67 35.42
N VAL A 208 -7.36 -12.07 34.75
CA VAL A 208 -5.95 -12.43 34.87
C VAL A 208 -5.18 -11.36 35.64
N LYS A 209 -4.32 -11.79 36.57
CA LYS A 209 -3.35 -10.92 37.24
C LYS A 209 -2.13 -10.74 36.35
N TYR A 210 -1.84 -9.50 36.00
CA TYR A 210 -0.70 -9.16 35.14
C TYR A 210 -0.10 -7.82 35.57
N ASN A 211 1.22 -7.80 35.78
CA ASN A 211 1.96 -6.63 36.25
C ASN A 211 1.35 -5.99 37.53
N ASN A 212 0.99 -6.83 38.52
CA ASN A 212 0.30 -6.46 39.76
C ASN A 212 -1.10 -5.81 39.61
N SER A 213 -1.66 -5.82 38.41
CA SER A 213 -3.04 -5.36 38.14
C SER A 213 -3.91 -6.54 37.71
N TYR A 214 -5.16 -6.57 38.16
CA TYR A 214 -6.15 -7.51 37.62
C TYR A 214 -6.87 -6.86 36.45
N SER A 215 -6.86 -7.51 35.29
CA SER A 215 -7.60 -7.06 34.11
C SER A 215 -8.38 -8.21 33.49
N TYR A 216 -9.44 -7.87 32.76
CA TYR A 216 -10.24 -8.85 32.04
C TYR A 216 -9.61 -9.15 30.69
N TYR A 217 -9.42 -10.43 30.40
CA TYR A 217 -8.92 -10.91 29.12
C TYR A 217 -9.87 -11.91 28.50
N VAL A 218 -10.10 -11.76 27.20
CA VAL A 218 -10.80 -12.74 26.39
C VAL A 218 -9.79 -13.80 25.94
N ILE A 219 -9.95 -15.03 26.43
CA ILE A 219 -9.15 -16.22 26.11
C ILE A 219 -10.13 -17.29 25.61
N PRO A 220 -10.02 -17.78 24.37
CA PRO A 220 -10.88 -18.85 23.85
C PRO A 220 -10.89 -20.07 24.78
N GLU A 221 -12.02 -20.75 24.96
CA GLU A 221 -12.15 -21.85 25.91
C GLU A 221 -11.22 -23.02 25.55
N VAL A 222 -11.12 -23.36 24.24
CA VAL A 222 -10.11 -24.31 23.74
C VAL A 222 -8.68 -23.89 24.12
N ALA A 223 -8.36 -22.59 24.09
CA ALA A 223 -7.05 -22.09 24.51
C ALA A 223 -6.83 -22.21 26.03
N GLN A 224 -7.90 -22.09 26.84
CA GLN A 224 -7.84 -22.34 28.28
C GLN A 224 -7.56 -23.81 28.59
N GLN A 225 -8.06 -24.74 27.76
CA GLN A 225 -7.80 -26.18 27.90
C GLN A 225 -6.36 -26.57 27.48
N ALA A 226 -5.69 -25.76 26.67
CA ALA A 226 -4.32 -25.99 26.26
C ALA A 226 -3.28 -25.58 27.32
N ILE A 227 -3.64 -24.68 28.23
CA ILE A 227 -2.72 -24.15 29.25
C ILE A 227 -2.90 -24.83 30.61
N PHE A 228 -1.79 -24.98 31.33
CA PHE A 228 -1.77 -25.54 32.67
C PHE A 228 -2.29 -24.53 33.72
N SER A 229 -2.84 -25.03 34.81
CA SER A 229 -3.26 -24.26 36.00
C SER A 229 -2.13 -23.40 36.57
N ASN A 230 -2.48 -22.26 37.18
CA ASN A 230 -1.53 -21.31 37.78
C ASN A 230 -0.51 -20.67 36.83
N TRP A 231 -0.70 -20.77 35.50
CA TRP A 231 0.16 -20.12 34.50
C TRP A 231 0.32 -18.60 34.72
N THR A 232 -0.67 -17.96 35.34
CA THR A 232 -0.67 -16.52 35.64
C THR A 232 0.39 -16.10 36.68
N GLU A 233 0.92 -17.05 37.45
CA GLU A 233 1.98 -16.79 38.43
C GLU A 233 3.35 -16.56 37.75
N TYR A 234 3.50 -16.99 36.50
CA TYR A 234 4.76 -16.92 35.76
C TYR A 234 4.71 -15.80 34.70
N PRO A 235 5.36 -14.64 34.92
CA PRO A 235 5.24 -13.49 34.02
C PRO A 235 5.69 -13.76 32.58
N LEU A 236 6.73 -14.58 32.40
CA LEU A 236 7.23 -14.97 31.07
C LEU A 236 6.23 -15.85 30.32
N VAL A 237 5.48 -16.71 31.03
CA VAL A 237 4.44 -17.56 30.43
C VAL A 237 3.30 -16.70 29.91
N VAL A 238 2.86 -15.71 30.69
CA VAL A 238 1.83 -14.74 30.25
C VAL A 238 2.26 -13.99 28.98
N ARG A 239 3.53 -13.58 28.90
CA ARG A 239 4.11 -12.89 27.73
C ARG A 239 4.27 -13.79 26.49
N LEU A 240 4.31 -15.11 26.69
CA LEU A 240 4.48 -16.11 25.64
C LEU A 240 3.18 -16.84 25.29
N LEU A 241 2.09 -16.56 26.00
CA LEU A 241 0.79 -17.23 25.81
C LEU A 241 0.31 -17.17 24.36
N GLY A 242 0.23 -15.98 23.78
CA GLY A 242 -0.25 -15.80 22.41
C GLY A 242 0.58 -16.54 21.37
N THR A 243 1.91 -16.59 21.56
CA THR A 243 2.80 -17.35 20.67
C THR A 243 2.60 -18.86 20.83
N TYR A 244 2.45 -19.35 22.06
CA TYR A 244 2.23 -20.76 22.33
C TYR A 244 0.91 -21.27 21.73
N ILE A 245 -0.19 -20.55 21.99
CA ILE A 245 -1.53 -20.87 21.48
C ILE A 245 -1.55 -20.86 19.95
N ARG A 246 -0.87 -19.90 19.32
CA ARG A 246 -0.70 -19.85 17.87
C ARG A 246 0.07 -21.07 17.34
N ASP A 247 1.15 -21.45 18.00
CA ASP A 247 1.99 -22.57 17.57
C ASP A 247 1.28 -23.93 17.74
N ILE A 248 0.31 -24.05 18.66
CA ILE A 248 -0.61 -25.20 18.75
C ILE A 248 -1.60 -25.22 17.58
N GLY A 249 -1.96 -24.06 17.05
CA GLY A 249 -2.91 -23.88 15.94
C GLY A 249 -4.32 -23.48 16.37
N ILE A 250 -4.47 -22.89 17.55
CA ILE A 250 -5.76 -22.40 18.04
C ILE A 250 -5.97 -20.94 17.57
N PRO A 251 -7.13 -20.59 17.02
CA PRO A 251 -7.42 -19.23 16.57
C PRO A 251 -7.45 -18.23 17.74
N ALA A 252 -7.08 -16.97 17.47
CA ALA A 252 -7.03 -15.90 18.48
C ALA A 252 -8.34 -15.09 18.61
N TYR A 253 -9.43 -15.57 18.00
CA TYR A 253 -10.77 -14.98 18.07
C TYR A 253 -11.71 -15.86 18.88
N VAL A 254 -12.84 -15.27 19.29
CA VAL A 254 -13.93 -15.99 19.98
C VAL A 254 -15.18 -15.86 19.13
N LEU A 255 -15.98 -16.92 19.10
CA LEU A 255 -17.24 -16.97 18.37
C LEU A 255 -18.42 -16.81 19.34
N ASN A 256 -19.54 -16.25 18.87
CA ASN A 256 -20.80 -16.31 19.59
C ASN A 256 -21.54 -17.64 19.33
N GLU A 257 -22.71 -17.83 19.94
CA GLU A 257 -23.58 -19.00 19.71
C GLU A 257 -23.94 -19.21 18.23
N GLY A 258 -24.00 -18.12 17.46
CA GLY A 258 -24.23 -18.12 16.01
C GLY A 258 -22.98 -18.38 15.17
N ARG A 259 -21.83 -18.74 15.77
CA ARG A 259 -20.53 -18.94 15.12
C ARG A 259 -20.00 -17.71 14.37
N VAL A 260 -20.35 -16.52 14.84
CA VAL A 260 -19.88 -15.24 14.31
C VAL A 260 -18.73 -14.71 15.17
N ILE A 261 -17.69 -14.19 14.52
CA ILE A 261 -16.50 -13.66 15.18
C ILE A 261 -16.85 -12.44 16.04
N LEU A 262 -16.48 -12.49 17.31
CA LEU A 262 -16.56 -11.38 18.26
C LEU A 262 -15.26 -10.59 18.26
N THR A 263 -15.34 -9.28 18.03
CA THR A 263 -14.17 -8.40 17.98
C THR A 263 -14.31 -7.28 19.00
N LEU A 264 -13.34 -7.15 19.90
CA LEU A 264 -13.22 -6.01 20.80
C LEU A 264 -12.78 -4.78 20.00
N VAL A 265 -13.63 -3.76 19.94
CA VAL A 265 -13.33 -2.51 19.23
C VAL A 265 -13.30 -1.37 20.25
N PRO A 266 -12.14 -0.75 20.49
CA PRO A 266 -12.05 0.43 21.35
C PRO A 266 -12.97 1.57 20.86
N PRO A 267 -13.31 2.53 21.73
CA PRO A 267 -14.03 3.71 21.28
C PRO A 267 -13.21 4.50 20.25
N LEU A 268 -13.91 5.20 19.36
CA LEU A 268 -13.29 6.04 18.33
C LEU A 268 -12.37 7.11 18.96
N PRO A 269 -11.25 7.43 18.30
CA PRO A 269 -10.38 8.50 18.79
C PRO A 269 -11.11 9.84 18.80
N PRO A 270 -10.92 10.68 19.84
CA PRO A 270 -11.50 12.01 19.88
C PRO A 270 -10.90 12.90 18.78
N ASN A 271 -11.67 13.89 18.31
CA ASN A 271 -11.24 14.85 17.27
C ASN A 271 -9.98 15.62 17.63
N LYS A 272 -9.69 15.77 18.93
CA LYS A 272 -8.44 16.38 19.42
C LYS A 272 -7.51 15.27 19.91
N PRO A 273 -6.23 15.27 19.49
CA PRO A 273 -5.26 14.32 20.00
C PRO A 273 -5.16 14.47 21.51
N GLY A 274 -5.31 13.36 22.23
CA GLY A 274 -5.36 13.40 23.68
C GLY A 274 -5.68 12.05 24.32
N GLN A 275 -5.74 12.10 25.65
CA GLN A 275 -6.14 10.98 26.48
C GLN A 275 -7.62 11.12 26.84
N THR A 276 -8.33 10.00 26.79
CA THR A 276 -9.66 9.87 27.40
C THR A 276 -9.51 9.29 28.81
N ALA A 277 -10.62 9.13 29.53
CA ALA A 277 -10.61 8.50 30.85
C ALA A 277 -10.08 7.04 30.83
N TYR A 278 -10.13 6.36 29.67
CA TYR A 278 -9.84 4.93 29.56
C TYR A 278 -8.70 4.60 28.58
N TYR A 279 -8.52 5.40 27.53
CA TYR A 279 -7.55 5.16 26.45
C TYR A 279 -6.68 6.39 26.18
N SER A 280 -5.40 6.12 25.94
CA SER A 280 -4.45 7.06 25.33
C SER A 280 -4.31 6.73 23.83
N TYR A 281 -4.55 7.72 22.97
CA TYR A 281 -4.47 7.56 21.53
C TYR A 281 -3.14 8.12 21.01
N ILE A 282 -2.26 7.22 20.56
CA ILE A 282 -0.93 7.60 20.07
C ILE A 282 -0.94 7.60 18.54
N PRO A 283 -0.76 8.77 17.88
CA PRO A 283 -0.64 8.82 16.43
C PRO A 283 0.68 8.16 15.99
N ASN A 284 0.61 7.37 14.93
CA ASN A 284 1.72 6.64 14.36
C ASN A 284 1.66 6.75 12.84
N GLN A 285 2.56 7.56 12.29
CA GLN A 285 2.78 7.70 10.85
C GLN A 285 3.94 6.81 10.44
N ARG A 286 3.68 5.90 9.50
CA ARG A 286 4.72 5.05 8.89
C ARG A 286 4.80 5.32 7.41
N CYS A 287 5.96 5.78 6.96
CA CYS A 287 6.27 5.95 5.56
C CYS A 287 7.38 4.98 5.17
N LYS A 288 7.16 4.23 4.10
CA LYS A 288 8.10 3.24 3.58
C LYS A 288 8.25 3.48 2.07
N TYR A 289 9.47 3.39 1.57
CA TYR A 289 9.70 3.28 0.14
C TYR A 289 9.18 1.93 -0.34
N ILE A 290 8.52 1.91 -1.49
CA ILE A 290 8.00 0.69 -2.08
C ILE A 290 9.21 -0.08 -2.63
N ASP A 291 9.46 -1.25 -2.05
CA ASP A 291 10.44 -2.17 -2.58
C ASP A 291 9.83 -2.88 -3.79
N MET A 292 10.24 -2.50 -4.99
CA MET A 292 9.71 -3.04 -6.25
C MET A 292 10.19 -4.48 -6.51
N PHE A 293 11.26 -4.93 -5.84
CA PHE A 293 11.86 -6.25 -6.02
C PHE A 293 12.02 -6.98 -4.68
N PRO A 294 10.92 -7.20 -3.94
CA PRO A 294 10.98 -7.91 -2.68
C PRO A 294 11.25 -9.40 -2.93
N ASN A 295 11.88 -10.07 -1.96
CA ASN A 295 11.98 -11.52 -1.97
C ASN A 295 10.58 -12.14 -1.79
N SER A 296 10.32 -13.28 -2.43
CA SER A 296 9.01 -13.97 -2.36
C SER A 296 8.56 -14.27 -0.92
N HIS A 297 9.51 -14.59 -0.04
CA HIS A 297 9.23 -14.85 1.38
C HIS A 297 8.91 -13.56 2.17
N THR A 298 9.42 -12.40 1.76
CA THR A 298 9.09 -11.12 2.40
C THR A 298 7.72 -10.62 1.96
N LEU A 299 7.33 -10.86 0.70
CA LEU A 299 6.04 -10.44 0.16
C LEU A 299 4.87 -11.23 0.78
N ARG A 300 5.01 -12.55 0.93
CA ARG A 300 3.99 -13.40 1.61
C ARG A 300 3.69 -12.99 3.04
N ASN A 301 4.63 -12.30 3.70
CA ASN A 301 4.49 -11.88 5.09
C ASN A 301 3.88 -10.47 5.22
N GLU A 302 3.73 -9.70 4.13
CA GLU A 302 3.09 -8.38 4.14
C GLU A 302 1.67 -8.50 3.55
N PRO A 303 0.60 -8.62 4.38
CA PRO A 303 -0.77 -8.88 3.90
C PRO A 303 -1.40 -7.72 3.09
N GLY A 304 -0.67 -6.63 2.86
CA GLY A 304 -1.11 -5.47 2.09
C GLY A 304 -0.56 -5.39 0.67
N PHE A 305 0.29 -6.33 0.25
CA PHE A 305 0.88 -6.39 -1.08
C PHE A 305 0.87 -7.82 -1.60
N ASP A 306 0.43 -8.01 -2.83
CA ASP A 306 0.50 -9.28 -3.56
C ASP A 306 1.33 -9.15 -4.84
N ASP A 307 1.63 -10.29 -5.47
CA ASP A 307 2.47 -10.34 -6.67
C ASP A 307 1.89 -9.50 -7.83
N GLU A 308 0.57 -9.54 -8.00
CA GLU A 308 -0.14 -8.83 -9.07
C GLU A 308 -0.10 -7.31 -8.88
N LEU A 309 -0.35 -6.80 -7.66
CA LEU A 309 -0.18 -5.38 -7.36
C LEU A 309 1.26 -4.92 -7.59
N MET A 310 2.23 -5.76 -7.24
CA MET A 310 3.65 -5.45 -7.48
C MET A 310 3.96 -5.34 -8.98
N ASP A 311 3.34 -6.16 -9.83
CA ASP A 311 3.50 -6.06 -11.29
C ASP A 311 2.87 -4.80 -11.89
N TYR A 312 1.72 -4.36 -11.36
CA TYR A 312 1.16 -3.04 -11.72
C TYR A 312 2.11 -1.90 -11.35
N ILE A 313 2.66 -1.90 -10.13
CA ILE A 313 3.60 -0.87 -9.66
C ILE A 313 4.87 -0.84 -10.53
N ARG A 314 5.44 -2.00 -10.85
CA ARG A 314 6.63 -2.12 -11.72
C ARG A 314 6.37 -1.59 -13.12
N THR A 315 5.22 -1.96 -13.70
CA THR A 315 4.79 -1.44 -15.00
C THR A 315 4.63 0.07 -14.96
N GLN A 316 3.95 0.60 -13.94
CA GLN A 316 3.73 2.02 -13.76
C GLN A 316 5.06 2.79 -13.66
N ALA A 317 6.00 2.29 -12.87
CA ALA A 317 7.31 2.92 -12.68
C ALA A 317 8.14 2.93 -13.96
N SER A 318 8.13 1.80 -14.69
CA SER A 318 8.85 1.66 -15.95
C SER A 318 8.35 2.64 -17.01
N PHE A 319 7.02 2.69 -17.22
CA PHE A 319 6.43 3.61 -18.19
C PHE A 319 6.56 5.09 -17.77
N ALA A 320 6.57 5.39 -16.47
CA ALA A 320 6.82 6.74 -15.97
C ALA A 320 8.23 7.24 -16.35
N CYS A 321 9.25 6.40 -16.17
CA CYS A 321 10.64 6.68 -16.56
C CYS A 321 10.79 6.81 -18.08
N ILE A 322 10.18 5.90 -18.85
CA ILE A 322 10.18 5.98 -20.33
C ILE A 322 9.55 7.29 -20.79
N THR A 323 8.44 7.71 -20.16
CA THR A 323 7.77 8.97 -20.50
C THR A 323 8.69 10.18 -20.28
N VAL A 324 9.45 10.22 -19.19
CA VAL A 324 10.46 11.29 -18.95
C VAL A 324 11.48 11.33 -20.09
N PHE A 325 12.00 10.17 -20.51
CA PHE A 325 12.98 10.07 -21.59
C PHE A 325 12.41 10.50 -22.94
N VAL A 326 11.21 10.05 -23.31
CA VAL A 326 10.56 10.44 -24.56
C VAL A 326 10.22 11.93 -24.56
N MET A 327 9.75 12.48 -23.43
CA MET A 327 9.45 13.90 -23.29
C MET A 327 10.70 14.77 -23.38
N SER A 328 11.83 14.35 -22.81
CA SER A 328 13.08 15.10 -22.89
C SER A 328 13.61 15.16 -24.33
N LEU A 329 13.58 14.02 -25.06
CA LEU A 329 13.88 13.98 -26.49
C LEU A 329 12.92 14.89 -27.28
N GLY A 330 11.61 14.81 -27.01
CA GLY A 330 10.61 15.65 -27.66
C GLY A 330 10.86 17.14 -27.46
N ALA A 331 11.25 17.55 -26.24
CA ALA A 331 11.60 18.93 -25.94
C ALA A 331 12.84 19.39 -26.76
N VAL A 332 13.91 18.60 -26.78
CA VAL A 332 15.12 18.90 -27.57
C VAL A 332 14.79 19.06 -29.05
N PHE A 333 14.07 18.10 -29.63
CA PHE A 333 13.68 18.16 -31.04
C PHE A 333 12.77 19.36 -31.34
N SER A 334 11.93 19.77 -30.40
CA SER A 334 11.05 20.94 -30.56
C SER A 334 11.85 22.24 -30.70
N PHE A 335 12.88 22.44 -29.87
CA PHE A 335 13.77 23.60 -30.02
C PHE A 335 14.64 23.50 -31.27
N TYR A 336 15.09 22.29 -31.60
CA TYR A 336 15.89 22.04 -32.79
C TYR A 336 15.15 22.45 -34.09
N THR A 337 13.81 22.38 -34.12
CA THR A 337 13.01 22.85 -35.27
C THR A 337 13.15 24.35 -35.57
N PHE A 338 13.60 25.17 -34.62
CA PHE A 338 13.84 26.59 -34.86
C PHE A 338 15.24 26.89 -35.40
N MET A 339 16.20 26.00 -35.17
CA MET A 339 17.55 26.11 -35.72
C MET A 339 17.59 25.59 -37.16
N ASN A 340 16.80 24.55 -37.46
CA ASN A 340 16.72 23.95 -38.80
C ASN A 340 15.31 24.06 -39.37
N PRO A 341 15.07 24.87 -40.42
CA PRO A 341 13.72 25.16 -40.92
C PRO A 341 13.01 23.97 -41.61
N ARG A 342 13.71 22.85 -41.80
CA ARG A 342 13.23 21.67 -42.52
C ARG A 342 11.96 21.09 -41.88
N TYR A 343 10.91 20.92 -42.69
CA TYR A 343 9.61 20.41 -42.23
C TYR A 343 9.65 19.01 -41.58
N MET A 344 10.63 18.17 -41.94
CA MET A 344 10.79 16.81 -41.37
C MET A 344 10.99 16.82 -39.85
N PHE A 345 11.76 17.78 -39.31
CA PHE A 345 12.00 17.85 -37.87
C PHE A 345 10.74 18.24 -37.08
N LYS A 346 9.85 19.03 -37.68
CA LYS A 346 8.54 19.35 -37.09
C LYS A 346 7.64 18.12 -36.99
N ARG A 347 7.65 17.25 -38.00
CA ARG A 347 6.92 15.98 -37.98
C ARG A 347 7.47 15.02 -36.94
N LEU A 348 8.80 14.90 -36.88
CA LEU A 348 9.47 14.07 -35.88
C LEU A 348 9.14 14.54 -34.46
N ALA A 349 9.26 15.85 -34.18
CA ALA A 349 8.90 16.42 -32.89
C ALA A 349 7.42 16.16 -32.55
N GLY A 350 6.51 16.39 -33.49
CA GLY A 350 5.07 16.10 -33.31
C GLY A 350 4.79 14.63 -33.00
N GLY A 351 5.44 13.70 -33.72
CA GLY A 351 5.33 12.27 -33.46
C GLY A 351 5.83 11.87 -32.08
N ILE A 352 7.01 12.36 -31.67
CA ILE A 352 7.56 12.08 -30.33
C ILE A 352 6.64 12.60 -29.22
N HIS A 353 6.00 13.77 -29.40
CA HIS A 353 5.03 14.28 -28.42
C HIS A 353 3.78 13.42 -28.31
N LEU A 354 3.29 12.86 -29.42
CA LEU A 354 2.16 11.93 -29.40
C LEU A 354 2.54 10.60 -28.75
N VAL A 355 3.76 10.10 -28.99
CA VAL A 355 4.27 8.92 -28.29
C VAL A 355 4.38 9.18 -26.79
N ALA A 356 4.89 10.34 -26.37
CA ALA A 356 4.93 10.74 -24.97
C ALA A 356 3.53 10.86 -24.34
N ALA A 357 2.53 11.33 -25.09
CA ALA A 357 1.14 11.30 -24.63
C ALA A 357 0.65 9.86 -24.41
N ALA A 358 0.91 8.96 -25.36
CA ALA A 358 0.50 7.57 -25.25
C ALA A 358 1.15 6.87 -24.04
N THR A 359 2.45 7.08 -23.80
CA THR A 359 3.13 6.50 -22.64
C THR A 359 2.63 7.08 -21.32
N ALA A 360 2.32 8.38 -21.25
CA ALA A 360 1.70 8.99 -20.08
C ALA A 360 0.29 8.43 -19.80
N LEU A 361 -0.50 8.18 -20.87
CA LEU A 361 -1.83 7.59 -20.74
C LEU A 361 -1.76 6.16 -20.20
N VAL A 362 -0.78 5.35 -20.65
CA VAL A 362 -0.55 4.01 -20.12
C VAL A 362 -0.30 4.05 -18.61
N VAL A 363 0.50 4.99 -18.11
CA VAL A 363 0.73 5.15 -16.66
C VAL A 363 -0.57 5.43 -15.90
N ILE A 364 -1.44 6.31 -16.44
CA ILE A 364 -2.74 6.62 -15.84
C ILE A 364 -3.66 5.39 -15.86
N GLN A 365 -3.68 4.64 -16.96
CA GLN A 365 -4.52 3.45 -17.10
C GLN A 365 -4.08 2.35 -16.13
N VAL A 366 -2.77 2.08 -16.04
CA VAL A 366 -2.19 1.11 -15.11
C VAL A 366 -2.50 1.49 -13.65
N LEU A 367 -2.47 2.77 -13.31
CA LEU A 367 -2.89 3.25 -11.98
C LEU A 367 -4.35 2.94 -11.68
N PHE A 368 -5.27 3.19 -12.62
CA PHE A 368 -6.68 2.90 -12.38
C PHE A 368 -6.94 1.39 -12.25
N SER A 369 -6.30 0.58 -13.09
CA SER A 369 -6.36 -0.88 -12.96
C SER A 369 -5.81 -1.38 -11.62
N SER A 370 -4.71 -0.80 -11.12
CA SER A 370 -4.14 -1.20 -9.83
C SER A 370 -5.03 -0.81 -8.64
N VAL A 371 -5.72 0.33 -8.75
CA VAL A 371 -6.71 0.78 -7.76
C VAL A 371 -7.91 -0.15 -7.72
N ASP A 372 -8.50 -0.47 -8.87
CA ASP A 372 -9.64 -1.36 -8.97
C ASP A 372 -9.29 -2.76 -8.42
N TYR A 373 -8.11 -3.26 -8.80
CA TYR A 373 -7.58 -4.51 -8.26
C TYR A 373 -7.41 -4.50 -6.73
N THR A 374 -6.81 -3.42 -6.19
CA THR A 374 -6.57 -3.28 -4.75
C THR A 374 -7.89 -3.24 -3.97
N ARG A 375 -8.92 -2.59 -4.53
CA ARG A 375 -10.24 -2.50 -3.92
C ARG A 375 -10.93 -3.86 -3.81
N GLU A 376 -10.75 -4.71 -4.80
CA GLU A 376 -11.41 -6.02 -4.87
C GLU A 376 -10.66 -7.12 -4.13
N ASN A 377 -9.32 -7.07 -4.10
CA ASN A 377 -8.49 -8.19 -3.65
C ASN A 377 -7.70 -7.91 -2.35
N LEU A 378 -7.45 -6.64 -2.00
CA LEU A 378 -6.54 -6.28 -0.90
C LEU A 378 -7.26 -5.53 0.23
N PHE A 379 -8.04 -6.27 1.02
CA PHE A 379 -8.76 -5.76 2.20
C PHE A 379 -7.87 -5.04 3.23
N TYR A 380 -6.61 -5.47 3.40
CA TYR A 380 -5.70 -4.84 4.37
C TYR A 380 -5.19 -3.46 3.92
N ALA A 381 -5.07 -3.27 2.61
CA ALA A 381 -4.72 -2.00 1.99
C ALA A 381 -5.94 -1.07 1.87
N TYR A 382 -7.11 -1.65 1.60
CA TYR A 382 -8.39 -0.96 1.45
C TYR A 382 -9.45 -1.53 2.43
N PRO A 383 -9.50 -1.03 3.67
CA PRO A 383 -10.44 -1.55 4.66
C PRO A 383 -11.88 -1.12 4.32
N ASP A 384 -12.85 -1.97 4.68
CA ASP A 384 -14.27 -1.68 4.47
C ASP A 384 -14.69 -0.32 5.04
N GLY A 385 -15.37 0.48 4.22
CA GLY A 385 -15.82 1.81 4.58
C GLY A 385 -14.77 2.91 4.39
N ALA A 386 -13.60 2.59 3.84
CA ALA A 386 -12.65 3.61 3.41
C ALA A 386 -13.12 4.31 2.13
N GLU A 387 -12.87 5.62 2.05
CA GLU A 387 -13.14 6.41 0.85
C GLU A 387 -11.86 6.60 0.04
N LEU A 388 -11.94 6.33 -1.26
CA LEU A 388 -10.84 6.55 -2.20
C LEU A 388 -10.94 7.95 -2.79
N ILE A 389 -9.85 8.71 -2.74
CA ILE A 389 -9.73 10.04 -3.31
C ILE A 389 -8.47 10.10 -4.17
N TYR A 390 -8.59 10.62 -5.39
CA TYR A 390 -7.44 10.87 -6.25
C TYR A 390 -6.68 12.12 -5.80
N GLY A 391 -5.37 12.00 -5.63
CA GLY A 391 -4.51 13.10 -5.24
C GLY A 391 -4.05 13.94 -6.43
N TYR A 392 -3.24 14.97 -6.15
CA TYR A 392 -2.76 15.91 -7.16
C TYR A 392 -1.88 15.27 -8.24
N GLY A 393 -1.20 14.14 -7.95
CA GLY A 393 -0.40 13.42 -8.94
C GLY A 393 -1.21 13.03 -10.20
N VAL A 394 -2.46 12.62 -10.02
CA VAL A 394 -3.37 12.22 -11.12
C VAL A 394 -3.76 13.42 -11.98
N TYR A 395 -4.08 14.56 -11.37
CA TYR A 395 -4.43 15.78 -12.11
C TYR A 395 -3.24 16.34 -12.90
N LEU A 396 -2.03 16.30 -12.32
CA LEU A 396 -0.79 16.71 -13.01
C LEU A 396 -0.44 15.77 -14.18
N ALA A 397 -0.72 14.48 -14.05
CA ALA A 397 -0.56 13.49 -15.12
C ALA A 397 -1.52 13.77 -16.29
N TRP A 398 -2.81 14.03 -16.01
CA TRP A 398 -3.80 14.41 -17.03
C TRP A 398 -3.44 15.72 -17.74
N PHE A 399 -2.99 16.73 -16.99
CA PHE A 399 -2.49 17.97 -17.59
C PHE A 399 -1.35 17.69 -18.57
N THR A 400 -0.37 16.88 -18.16
CA THR A 400 0.77 16.48 -19.01
C THR A 400 0.28 15.79 -20.27
N PHE A 401 -0.64 14.82 -20.15
CA PHE A 401 -1.22 14.10 -21.28
C PHE A 401 -1.87 15.06 -22.30
N VAL A 402 -2.75 15.95 -21.84
CA VAL A 402 -3.46 16.91 -22.71
C VAL A 402 -2.48 17.84 -23.43
N VAL A 403 -1.48 18.37 -22.71
CA VAL A 403 -0.44 19.23 -23.29
C VAL A 403 0.36 18.48 -24.35
N ASN A 404 0.75 17.23 -24.09
CA ASN A 404 1.48 16.41 -25.05
C ASN A 404 0.67 16.19 -26.34
N ILE A 405 -0.62 15.90 -26.24
CA ILE A 405 -1.52 15.75 -27.39
C ILE A 405 -1.65 17.05 -28.17
N VAL A 406 -2.01 18.16 -27.50
CA VAL A 406 -2.26 19.44 -28.16
C VAL A 406 -1.00 19.92 -28.87
N CYS A 407 0.16 19.88 -28.21
CA CYS A 407 1.42 20.24 -28.84
C CYS A 407 1.78 19.30 -29.99
N GLY A 408 1.60 17.98 -29.83
CA GLY A 408 1.85 17.00 -30.89
C GLY A 408 1.03 17.29 -32.15
N LEU A 409 -0.27 17.53 -31.99
CA LEU A 409 -1.17 17.90 -33.09
C LEU A 409 -0.79 19.24 -33.72
N MET A 410 -0.43 20.25 -32.93
CA MET A 410 0.00 21.56 -33.45
C MET A 410 1.29 21.46 -34.28
N PHE A 411 2.28 20.66 -33.82
CA PHE A 411 3.50 20.41 -34.58
C PHE A 411 3.24 19.70 -35.90
N LEU A 412 2.32 18.73 -35.93
CA LEU A 412 1.91 18.04 -37.16
C LEU A 412 1.12 18.96 -38.10
N TRP A 413 0.16 19.72 -37.58
CA TRP A 413 -0.65 20.66 -38.36
C TRP A 413 0.21 21.71 -39.07
N TYR A 414 1.20 22.27 -38.38
CA TYR A 414 2.12 23.26 -38.96
C TYR A 414 3.37 22.67 -39.64
N SER A 415 3.40 21.35 -39.87
CA SER A 415 4.50 20.66 -40.58
C SER A 415 4.32 20.58 -42.10
N GLY A 416 3.36 21.31 -42.66
CA GLY A 416 3.08 21.33 -44.09
C GLY A 416 4.32 21.71 -44.91
N LYS A 417 4.62 20.93 -45.95
CA LYS A 417 5.74 21.17 -46.86
C LYS A 417 5.48 22.42 -47.69
N LYS A 418 6.42 23.37 -47.74
CA LYS A 418 6.28 24.61 -48.53
C LYS A 418 7.33 24.62 -49.64
N LYS A 419 6.91 24.69 -50.91
CA LYS A 419 7.78 24.66 -52.09
C LYS A 419 7.66 25.94 -52.92
N GLY A 420 8.77 26.41 -53.49
CA GLY A 420 8.81 27.46 -54.52
C GLY A 420 8.08 28.75 -54.11
N ALA A 421 7.14 29.21 -54.95
CA ALA A 421 6.37 30.43 -54.71
C ALA A 421 5.47 30.40 -53.46
N LYS A 422 5.23 29.21 -52.87
CA LYS A 422 4.45 29.03 -51.64
C LYS A 422 5.31 29.04 -50.37
N ALA A 423 6.60 29.37 -50.49
CA ALA A 423 7.53 29.47 -49.36
C ALA A 423 7.74 30.94 -48.92
N PRO A 424 7.82 31.23 -47.60
CA PRO A 424 7.87 32.60 -47.06
C PRO A 424 9.15 33.36 -47.44
N ASN A 425 10.27 32.65 -47.52
CA ASN A 425 11.57 33.14 -47.95
C ASN A 425 12.28 32.04 -48.77
N ASP A 426 13.32 32.43 -49.50
CA ASP A 426 14.07 31.51 -50.37
C ASP A 426 14.88 30.48 -49.56
N GLU A 427 15.31 30.80 -48.33
CA GLU A 427 15.99 29.85 -47.43
C GLU A 427 15.08 28.66 -47.02
N VAL A 428 13.83 28.92 -46.65
CA VAL A 428 12.85 27.85 -46.33
C VAL A 428 12.47 27.09 -47.59
N ALA A 429 12.39 27.76 -48.75
CA ALA A 429 12.14 27.11 -50.03
C ALA A 429 13.24 26.10 -50.37
N MET A 430 14.51 26.52 -50.25
CA MET A 430 15.68 25.67 -50.50
C MET A 430 15.83 24.55 -49.47
N ALA A 431 15.52 24.80 -48.20
CA ALA A 431 15.62 23.77 -47.14
C ALA A 431 14.63 22.60 -47.32
N ASP A 432 13.51 22.82 -48.02
CA ASP A 432 12.46 21.82 -48.29
C ASP A 432 12.60 21.14 -49.68
N GLU A 433 13.56 21.58 -50.49
CA GLU A 433 13.95 20.95 -51.75
C GLU A 433 14.68 19.62 -51.51
N PRO A 434 14.55 18.63 -52.41
CA PRO A 434 15.34 17.41 -52.30
C PRO A 434 16.81 17.78 -52.47
N THR A 435 17.59 17.68 -51.39
CA THR A 435 19.04 17.64 -51.51
C THR A 435 19.39 16.41 -52.34
N ILE A 436 19.78 16.63 -53.59
CA ILE A 436 20.38 15.61 -54.43
C ILE A 436 21.73 15.29 -53.77
N MET A 437 21.73 14.35 -52.82
CA MET A 437 22.96 13.72 -52.37
C MET A 437 23.45 12.92 -53.58
N GLY A 438 24.57 13.39 -54.15
CA GLY A 438 25.03 13.07 -55.49
C GLY A 438 25.00 11.58 -55.82
N ARG A 439 24.74 11.33 -57.10
CA ARG A 439 25.21 10.14 -57.78
C ARG A 439 26.62 10.43 -58.31
#